data_AF-A0A975I177-F1
#
_entry.id   AF-A0A975I177-F1
#
_cell.length_a   1.000
_cell.length_b   1.000
_cell.length_c   1.000
_cell.angle_alpha   90.00
_cell.angle_beta   90.00
_cell.angle_gamma   90.00
#
_symmetry.space_group_name_H-M   'P 1'
#
loop_
_entity.id
_entity.type
_entity.pdbx_description
1 polymer ?
#
loop_
_entity_poly.entity_id
_entity_poly.type
_entity_poly.pdbx_seq_one_letter_code
_entity_poly.pdbx_strand_id
1 'polypeptide(L)'
;MKTLYEASSAVEGHMLQDLLRQEGVSARLDGAFLQGAMGGLPASGLVRLVVDEADYENGRAIIKRWEAAEPVAQPTPLAARKSSGRLVAALMGVLIGAAGTYAFLRSPVSVNGIDHDRDGILDEQWTFSPSGAPVGSQMDRNLDGKIDYLLHYDQRGHIESAEGDDDFNGKFESRYRFRFGNVETSEIDTDADGFPDMHSYFKSGVLVTTKYLNPKTGLPLRVEHFHIGRVAFSEVDSNRDGKLDKRLTYSVSGEVTQTEDMAPSK
;
A
#
# COMPACT_ATOMS: atom_id res chain seq x y z
N MET A 1 52.74 39.96 0.65
CA MET A 1 52.70 38.48 0.56
C MET A 1 52.23 38.07 -0.81
N LYS A 2 52.93 37.11 -1.44
CA LYS A 2 52.70 36.65 -2.81
C LYS A 2 52.52 35.14 -2.83
N THR A 3 51.61 34.65 -3.68
CA THR A 3 51.35 33.21 -3.83
C THR A 3 52.52 32.55 -4.53
N LEU A 4 53.17 31.63 -3.80
CA LEU A 4 54.33 30.89 -4.26
C LEU A 4 53.95 29.59 -4.99
N TYR A 5 52.95 28.89 -4.46
CA TYR A 5 52.47 27.61 -4.96
C TYR A 5 51.01 27.38 -4.58
N GLU A 6 50.26 26.68 -5.43
CA GLU A 6 48.88 26.25 -5.16
C GLU A 6 48.88 24.75 -4.94
N ALA A 7 48.63 24.32 -3.69
CA ALA A 7 48.66 22.92 -3.34
C ALA A 7 47.36 22.21 -3.73
N SER A 8 47.45 20.95 -4.14
CA SER A 8 46.30 20.11 -4.45
C SER A 8 45.56 19.64 -3.18
N SER A 9 46.25 19.66 -2.03
CA SER A 9 45.71 19.29 -0.72
C SER A 9 46.38 20.05 0.44
N ALA A 10 45.69 20.14 1.58
CA ALA A 10 46.25 20.70 2.82
C ALA A 10 47.49 19.94 3.33
N VAL A 11 47.56 18.62 3.09
CA VAL A 11 48.71 17.79 3.49
C VAL A 11 49.95 18.19 2.68
N GLU A 12 49.81 18.28 1.36
CA GLU A 12 50.87 18.77 0.47
C GLU A 12 51.31 20.20 0.82
N GLY A 13 50.35 21.07 1.10
CA GLY A 13 50.61 22.43 1.55
C GLY A 13 51.48 22.51 2.81
N HIS A 14 51.19 21.68 3.82
CA HIS A 14 52.01 21.62 5.03
C HIS A 14 53.38 21.00 4.81
N MET A 15 53.49 19.98 3.95
CA MET A 15 54.81 19.40 3.60
C MET A 15 55.72 20.45 2.95
N LEU A 16 55.21 21.24 2.00
CA LEU A 16 55.97 22.30 1.36
C LEU A 16 56.27 23.48 2.31
N GLN A 17 55.35 23.81 3.21
CA GLN A 17 55.59 24.80 4.25
C GLN A 17 56.75 24.41 5.16
N ASP A 18 56.81 23.15 5.61
CA ASP A 18 57.89 22.65 6.45
C ASP A 18 59.23 22.57 5.70
N LEU A 19 59.20 22.18 4.41
CA LEU A 19 60.38 22.18 3.54
C LEU A 19 60.97 23.60 3.40
N LEU A 20 60.14 24.58 3.08
CA LEU A 20 60.57 25.98 2.99
C LEU A 20 61.13 26.49 4.32
N ARG A 21 60.51 26.10 5.45
CA ARG A 21 61.00 26.48 6.78
C ARG A 21 62.38 25.89 7.08
N GLN A 22 62.67 24.66 6.66
CA GLN A 22 63.98 24.04 6.83
C GLN A 22 65.08 24.76 6.03
N GLU A 23 64.74 25.29 4.86
CA GLU A 23 65.61 26.10 4.01
C GLU A 23 65.61 27.60 4.41
N GLY A 24 65.02 27.94 5.56
CA GLY A 24 65.02 29.29 6.14
C GLY A 24 64.01 30.26 5.55
N VAL A 25 63.07 29.80 4.72
CA VAL A 25 62.00 30.62 4.12
C VAL A 25 60.71 30.49 4.93
N SER A 26 60.21 31.62 5.44
CA SER A 26 58.94 31.64 6.18
C SER A 26 57.75 31.66 5.23
N ALA A 27 56.95 30.59 5.24
CA ALA A 27 55.74 30.48 4.41
C ALA A 27 54.48 30.29 5.26
N ARG A 28 53.37 30.87 4.81
CA ARG A 28 52.05 30.70 5.41
C ARG A 28 51.12 29.97 4.45
N LEU A 29 50.31 29.08 4.99
CA LEU A 29 49.32 28.33 4.24
C LEU A 29 47.94 28.98 4.40
N ASP A 30 47.42 29.58 3.33
CA ASP A 30 46.09 30.20 3.29
C ASP A 30 45.07 29.19 2.73
N GLY A 31 43.87 29.12 3.32
CA GLY A 31 42.76 28.30 2.83
C GLY A 31 42.78 26.81 3.22
N ALA A 32 43.79 26.35 3.95
CA ALA A 32 43.93 24.96 4.43
C ALA A 32 42.71 24.45 5.23
N PHE A 33 42.10 25.32 6.02
CA PHE A 33 40.93 24.99 6.85
C PHE A 33 39.60 24.91 6.08
N LEU A 34 39.55 25.41 4.84
CA LEU A 34 38.35 25.38 4.01
C LEU A 34 38.08 23.98 3.43
N GLN A 35 39.12 23.15 3.30
CA GLN A 35 39.01 21.80 2.76
C GLN A 35 38.17 20.87 3.66
N GLY A 36 38.15 21.11 4.98
CA GLY A 36 37.34 20.33 5.94
C GLY A 36 35.83 20.61 5.88
N ALA A 37 35.42 21.79 5.41
CA ALA A 37 34.01 22.19 5.35
C ALA A 37 33.30 21.74 4.05
N MET A 38 34.06 21.40 3.00
CA MET A 38 33.51 21.17 1.65
C MET A 38 33.38 19.70 1.23
N GLY A 39 33.64 18.74 2.14
CA GLY A 39 33.31 17.33 1.93
C GLY A 39 33.92 16.71 0.67
N GLY A 40 35.22 16.41 0.69
CA GLY A 40 35.88 15.53 -0.28
C GLY A 40 36.11 16.08 -1.69
N LEU A 41 35.85 17.37 -1.94
CA LEU A 41 36.19 18.02 -3.22
C LEU A 41 37.70 18.30 -3.32
N PRO A 42 38.30 18.24 -4.53
CA PRO A 42 39.71 18.60 -4.74
C PRO A 42 39.98 20.04 -4.30
N ALA A 43 41.06 20.26 -3.55
CA ALA A 43 41.37 21.59 -3.00
C ALA A 43 42.20 22.47 -3.95
N SER A 44 42.31 22.09 -5.23
CA SER A 44 43.13 22.79 -6.23
C SER A 44 42.68 24.26 -6.34
N GLY A 45 43.57 25.19 -6.05
CA GLY A 45 43.31 26.64 -6.06
C GLY A 45 42.73 27.20 -4.75
N LEU A 46 42.35 26.34 -3.79
CA LEU A 46 41.84 26.76 -2.47
C LEU A 46 42.95 26.84 -1.42
N VAL A 47 43.96 25.97 -1.50
CA VAL A 47 45.11 25.96 -0.59
C VAL A 47 46.29 26.63 -1.26
N ARG A 48 46.69 27.79 -0.74
CA ARG A 48 47.77 28.60 -1.31
C ARG A 48 48.89 28.78 -0.32
N LEU A 49 50.11 28.50 -0.76
CA LEU A 49 51.32 28.77 0.00
C LEU A 49 51.80 30.17 -0.36
N VAL A 50 51.78 31.08 0.61
CA VAL A 50 52.16 32.48 0.42
C VAL A 50 53.43 32.79 1.23
N VAL A 51 54.30 33.61 0.64
CA VAL A 51 55.53 34.09 1.28
C VAL A 51 55.61 35.62 1.19
N ASP A 52 56.50 36.24 1.96
CA ASP A 52 56.78 37.66 1.80
C ASP A 52 57.50 37.95 0.48
N GLU A 53 57.29 39.15 -0.07
CA GLU A 53 57.77 39.49 -1.42
C GLU A 53 59.29 39.40 -1.54
N ALA A 54 60.00 39.67 -0.44
CA ALA A 54 61.46 39.57 -0.36
C ALA A 54 61.98 38.13 -0.51
N ASP A 55 61.19 37.14 -0.07
CA ASP A 55 61.57 35.73 -0.06
C ASP A 55 61.00 34.94 -1.24
N TYR A 56 60.23 35.60 -2.10
CA TYR A 56 59.51 34.97 -3.21
C TYR A 56 60.44 34.25 -4.21
N GLU A 57 61.51 34.91 -4.63
CA GLU A 57 62.46 34.34 -5.59
C GLU A 57 63.20 33.13 -5.02
N ASN A 58 63.59 33.19 -3.75
CA ASN A 58 64.25 32.09 -3.06
C ASN A 58 63.30 30.90 -2.87
N GLY A 59 62.07 31.16 -2.39
CA GLY A 59 61.03 30.15 -2.27
C GLY A 59 60.71 29.47 -3.60
N ARG A 60 60.70 30.21 -4.71
CA ARG A 60 60.30 29.68 -6.02
C ARG A 60 61.35 28.74 -6.59
N ALA A 61 62.62 29.02 -6.31
CA ALA A 61 63.73 28.14 -6.66
C ALA A 61 63.66 26.80 -5.91
N ILE A 62 63.28 26.80 -4.63
CA ILE A 62 63.12 25.58 -3.82
C ILE A 62 61.95 24.74 -4.36
N ILE A 63 60.79 25.35 -4.60
CA ILE A 63 59.62 24.65 -5.16
C ILE A 63 59.93 24.05 -6.53
N LYS A 64 60.66 24.77 -7.40
CA LYS A 64 61.03 24.27 -8.74
C LYS A 64 61.95 23.04 -8.67
N ARG A 65 62.82 22.94 -7.66
CA ARG A 65 63.65 21.74 -7.43
C ARG A 65 62.81 20.56 -6.95
N TRP A 66 61.82 20.83 -6.09
CA TRP A 66 60.90 19.81 -5.60
C TRP A 66 60.01 19.27 -6.73
N GLU A 67 59.43 20.14 -7.57
CA GLU A 67 58.63 19.75 -8.75
C GLU A 67 59.46 18.92 -9.75
N ALA A 68 60.75 19.22 -9.90
CA ALA A 68 61.65 18.46 -10.77
C ALA A 68 62.03 17.07 -10.20
N ALA A 69 61.79 16.83 -8.91
CA ALA A 69 62.11 15.59 -8.22
C ALA A 69 60.89 14.64 -8.10
N GLU A 70 59.70 15.05 -8.53
CA GLU A 70 58.54 14.16 -8.55
C GLU A 70 58.60 13.16 -9.73
N PRO A 71 58.41 11.86 -9.50
CA PRO A 71 58.11 10.92 -10.57
C PRO A 71 56.70 11.19 -11.11
N VAL A 72 56.58 11.41 -12.42
CA VAL A 72 55.32 11.64 -13.14
C VAL A 72 54.25 10.63 -12.70
N ALA A 73 53.18 11.12 -12.05
CA ALA A 73 52.04 10.30 -11.67
C ALA A 73 51.39 9.68 -12.92
N GLN A 74 51.30 8.35 -12.97
CA GLN A 74 50.53 7.68 -14.02
C GLN A 74 49.05 8.06 -13.89
N PRO A 75 48.33 8.29 -15.00
CA PRO A 75 46.92 8.68 -14.94
C PRO A 75 46.11 7.59 -14.25
N THR A 76 45.42 7.97 -13.17
CA THR A 76 44.49 7.10 -12.45
C THR A 76 43.37 6.68 -13.41
N PRO A 77 43.01 5.38 -13.51
CA PRO A 77 41.85 5.00 -14.30
C PRO A 77 40.62 5.71 -13.74
N LEU A 78 39.81 6.32 -14.64
CA LEU A 78 38.55 6.96 -14.29
C LEU A 78 37.74 6.06 -13.36
N ALA A 79 37.48 6.55 -12.14
CA ALA A 79 36.63 5.87 -11.18
C ALA A 79 35.28 5.57 -11.86
N ALA A 80 34.96 4.29 -11.99
CA ALA A 80 33.71 3.83 -12.55
C ALA A 80 32.55 4.53 -11.86
N ARG A 81 31.68 5.16 -12.66
CA ARG A 81 30.43 5.79 -12.24
C ARG A 81 29.66 4.77 -11.39
N LYS A 82 29.66 4.91 -10.05
CA LYS A 82 28.94 3.97 -9.18
C LYS A 82 27.47 4.00 -9.59
N SER A 83 26.98 2.83 -10.02
CA SER A 83 25.70 2.70 -10.70
C SER A 83 24.54 3.14 -9.81
N SER A 84 23.63 3.92 -10.40
CA SER A 84 22.29 4.21 -9.88
C SER A 84 21.50 2.95 -9.49
N GLY A 85 21.94 1.77 -9.97
CA GLY A 85 21.36 0.46 -9.62
C GLY A 85 21.42 0.11 -8.13
N ARG A 86 22.41 0.59 -7.35
CA ARG A 86 22.45 0.30 -5.90
C ARG A 86 21.40 1.07 -5.11
N LEU A 87 21.13 2.32 -5.49
CA LEU A 87 20.09 3.13 -4.86
C LEU A 87 18.69 2.61 -5.24
N VAL A 88 18.51 2.24 -6.51
CA VAL A 88 17.27 1.60 -6.99
C VAL A 88 17.05 0.25 -6.30
N ALA A 89 18.09 -0.59 -6.17
CA ALA A 89 18.00 -1.85 -5.44
C ALA A 89 17.67 -1.65 -3.95
N ALA A 90 18.23 -0.63 -3.30
CA ALA A 90 17.90 -0.30 -1.92
C ALA A 90 16.44 0.15 -1.77
N LEU A 91 15.95 1.02 -2.66
CA LEU A 91 14.56 1.47 -2.68
C LEU A 91 13.59 0.31 -2.97
N MET A 92 13.92 -0.57 -3.92
CA MET A 92 13.15 -1.78 -4.19
C MET A 92 13.16 -2.71 -2.97
N GLY A 93 14.29 -2.86 -2.28
CA GLY A 93 14.38 -3.64 -1.04
C GLY A 93 13.49 -3.08 0.07
N VAL A 94 13.43 -1.75 0.24
CA VAL A 94 12.51 -1.09 1.18
C VAL A 94 11.06 -1.30 0.78
N LEU A 95 10.72 -1.16 -0.52
CA LEU A 95 9.36 -1.38 -1.01
C LEU A 95 8.91 -2.83 -0.83
N ILE A 96 9.77 -3.80 -1.16
CA ILE A 96 9.51 -5.24 -0.94
C ILE A 96 9.40 -5.54 0.56
N GLY A 97 10.29 -4.96 1.38
CA GLY A 97 10.23 -5.10 2.84
C GLY A 97 8.92 -4.55 3.40
N ALA A 98 8.52 -3.34 3.00
CA ALA A 98 7.26 -2.73 3.41
C ALA A 98 6.03 -3.54 2.95
N ALA A 99 6.03 -4.03 1.70
CA ALA A 99 4.98 -4.88 1.17
C ALA A 99 4.91 -6.23 1.91
N GLY A 100 6.06 -6.84 2.19
CA GLY A 100 6.17 -8.08 2.95
C GLY A 100 5.72 -7.93 4.40
N THR A 101 6.13 -6.85 5.08
CA THR A 101 5.65 -6.51 6.42
C THR A 101 4.13 -6.26 6.42
N TYR A 102 3.62 -5.54 5.43
CA TYR A 102 2.18 -5.29 5.27
C TYR A 102 1.39 -6.58 5.06
N ALA A 103 1.90 -7.50 4.23
CA ALA A 103 1.28 -8.80 4.02
C ALA A 103 1.33 -9.65 5.29
N PHE A 104 2.49 -9.70 5.98
CA PHE A 104 2.65 -10.44 7.22
C PHE A 104 1.70 -9.95 8.31
N LEU A 105 1.56 -8.63 8.48
CA LEU A 105 0.63 -8.03 9.44
C LEU A 105 -0.85 -8.32 9.13
N ARG A 106 -1.17 -8.88 7.95
CA ARG A 106 -2.51 -9.33 7.58
C ARG A 106 -2.67 -10.83 7.52
N SER A 107 -1.57 -11.58 7.51
CA SER A 107 -1.64 -13.04 7.50
C SER A 107 -2.24 -13.53 8.82
N PRO A 108 -3.21 -14.45 8.79
CA PRO A 108 -3.80 -14.99 10.01
C PRO A 108 -2.78 -15.83 10.79
N VAL A 109 -2.68 -15.66 12.11
CA VAL A 109 -1.69 -16.36 12.95
C VAL A 109 -2.31 -17.14 14.10
N SER A 110 -3.45 -16.69 14.64
CA SER A 110 -4.12 -17.39 15.74
C SER A 110 -5.58 -17.67 15.41
N VAL A 111 -5.95 -18.93 15.65
CA VAL A 111 -7.34 -19.41 15.64
C VAL A 111 -7.76 -19.63 17.09
N ASN A 112 -8.89 -19.05 17.47
CA ASN A 112 -9.56 -19.31 18.74
C ASN A 112 -11.03 -19.62 18.44
N GLY A 113 -11.75 -20.30 19.33
CA GLY A 113 -13.11 -20.74 18.99
C GLY A 113 -13.94 -21.27 20.16
N ILE A 114 -15.15 -21.69 19.83
CA ILE A 114 -16.09 -22.38 20.72
C ILE A 114 -16.44 -23.73 20.08
N ASP A 115 -16.41 -24.76 20.92
CA ASP A 115 -16.92 -26.10 20.65
C ASP A 115 -18.27 -26.23 21.40
N HIS A 116 -19.36 -26.20 20.65
CA HIS A 116 -20.74 -26.15 21.12
C HIS A 116 -21.26 -27.54 21.53
N ASP A 117 -20.92 -28.60 20.79
CA ASP A 117 -21.39 -29.96 21.08
C ASP A 117 -20.41 -30.81 21.90
N ARG A 118 -19.20 -30.30 22.10
CA ARG A 118 -18.10 -30.88 22.88
C ARG A 118 -17.50 -32.13 22.24
N ASP A 119 -17.51 -32.21 20.91
CA ASP A 119 -16.89 -33.30 20.17
C ASP A 119 -15.37 -33.14 20.01
N GLY A 120 -14.82 -31.98 20.38
CA GLY A 120 -13.40 -31.64 20.31
C GLY A 120 -13.00 -30.91 19.02
N ILE A 121 -13.95 -30.62 18.13
CA ILE A 121 -13.82 -29.78 16.94
C ILE A 121 -14.42 -28.40 17.29
N LEU A 122 -13.82 -27.32 16.79
CA LEU A 122 -14.35 -25.97 17.02
C LEU A 122 -15.42 -25.65 15.97
N ASP A 123 -16.66 -25.48 16.40
CA ASP A 123 -17.79 -25.10 15.54
C ASP A 123 -17.73 -23.63 15.16
N GLU A 124 -17.39 -22.76 16.12
CA GLU A 124 -17.17 -21.34 15.88
C GLU A 124 -15.68 -21.02 16.01
N GLN A 125 -15.10 -20.36 15.01
CA GLN A 125 -13.68 -20.05 14.95
C GLN A 125 -13.45 -18.59 14.54
N TRP A 126 -12.74 -17.83 15.37
CA TRP A 126 -12.23 -16.50 15.04
C TRP A 126 -10.77 -16.57 14.65
N THR A 127 -10.44 -15.83 13.60
CA THR A 127 -9.10 -15.71 13.07
C THR A 127 -8.58 -14.29 13.30
N PHE A 128 -7.36 -14.17 13.85
CA PHE A 128 -6.72 -12.88 14.12
C PHE A 128 -5.40 -12.74 13.36
N SER A 129 -5.10 -11.50 12.98
CA SER A 129 -3.82 -11.07 12.42
C SER A 129 -2.73 -11.06 13.50
N PRO A 130 -1.42 -10.95 13.17
CA PRO A 130 -0.36 -10.96 14.18
C PRO A 130 -0.40 -9.72 15.08
N SER A 131 -1.06 -8.65 14.66
CA SER A 131 -1.30 -7.45 15.47
C SER A 131 -2.47 -7.60 16.45
N GLY A 132 -3.19 -8.73 16.42
CA GLY A 132 -4.35 -9.01 17.27
C GLY A 132 -5.68 -8.48 16.72
N ALA A 133 -5.71 -7.86 15.54
CA ALA A 133 -6.96 -7.44 14.91
C ALA A 133 -7.72 -8.66 14.32
N PRO A 134 -9.05 -8.73 14.46
CA PRO A 134 -9.84 -9.80 13.86
C PRO A 134 -9.78 -9.71 12.33
N VAL A 135 -9.65 -10.85 11.68
CA VAL A 135 -9.57 -10.99 10.22
C VAL A 135 -10.87 -11.61 9.69
N GLY A 136 -11.40 -12.60 10.40
CA GLY A 136 -12.65 -13.24 10.05
C GLY A 136 -13.16 -14.17 11.15
N SER A 137 -14.37 -14.68 10.95
CA SER A 137 -14.90 -15.80 11.73
C SER A 137 -15.59 -16.81 10.84
N GLN A 138 -15.56 -18.07 11.25
CA GLN A 138 -16.21 -19.20 10.61
C GLN A 138 -17.14 -19.85 11.61
N MET A 139 -18.31 -20.31 11.19
CA MET A 139 -19.28 -20.97 12.06
C MET A 139 -19.95 -22.15 11.34
N ASP A 140 -19.90 -23.31 11.96
CA ASP A 140 -20.78 -24.44 11.72
C ASP A 140 -22.05 -24.23 12.56
N ARG A 141 -23.17 -23.91 11.91
CA ARG A 141 -24.42 -23.52 12.58
C ARG A 141 -25.28 -24.74 12.90
N ASN A 142 -25.15 -25.82 12.13
CA ASN A 142 -25.96 -27.02 12.26
C ASN A 142 -25.19 -28.21 12.87
N LEU A 143 -23.90 -28.05 13.14
CA LEU A 143 -22.98 -29.00 13.77
C LEU A 143 -22.80 -30.27 12.92
N ASP A 144 -22.70 -30.11 11.60
CA ASP A 144 -22.50 -31.21 10.66
C ASP A 144 -21.04 -31.39 10.21
N GLY A 145 -20.13 -30.55 10.71
CA GLY A 145 -18.71 -30.51 10.42
C GLY A 145 -18.34 -29.64 9.21
N LYS A 146 -19.31 -28.97 8.57
CA LYS A 146 -19.07 -28.02 7.48
C LYS A 146 -19.28 -26.59 7.97
N ILE A 147 -18.56 -25.66 7.34
CA ILE A 147 -18.72 -24.24 7.67
C ILE A 147 -19.92 -23.68 6.93
N ASP A 148 -20.87 -23.14 7.69
CA ASP A 148 -22.11 -22.57 7.17
C ASP A 148 -22.07 -21.06 7.04
N TYR A 149 -21.20 -20.40 7.81
CA TYR A 149 -21.14 -18.94 7.84
C TYR A 149 -19.71 -18.45 7.92
N LEU A 150 -19.35 -17.52 7.04
CA LEU A 150 -18.03 -16.90 6.97
C LEU A 150 -18.18 -15.39 7.05
N LEU A 151 -17.55 -14.78 8.05
CA LEU A 151 -17.52 -13.34 8.27
C LEU A 151 -16.12 -12.80 8.01
N HIS A 152 -16.02 -11.67 7.33
CA HIS A 152 -14.77 -10.99 7.05
C HIS A 152 -14.77 -9.58 7.64
N TYR A 153 -13.65 -9.23 8.28
CA TYR A 153 -13.43 -7.92 8.87
C TYR A 153 -12.46 -7.08 8.05
N ASP A 154 -12.71 -5.77 8.02
CA ASP A 154 -11.79 -4.79 7.47
C ASP A 154 -10.55 -4.60 8.38
N GLN A 155 -9.60 -3.80 7.93
CA GLN A 155 -8.34 -3.52 8.64
C GLN A 155 -8.53 -2.81 10.00
N ARG A 156 -9.71 -2.25 10.23
CA ARG A 156 -10.09 -1.55 11.46
C ARG A 156 -10.89 -2.46 12.39
N GLY A 157 -11.14 -3.72 12.00
CA GLY A 157 -11.92 -4.69 12.74
C GLY A 157 -13.44 -4.50 12.61
N HIS A 158 -13.93 -3.72 11.64
CA HIS A 158 -15.36 -3.66 11.34
C HIS A 158 -15.75 -4.74 10.34
N ILE A 159 -16.99 -5.22 10.40
CA ILE A 159 -17.50 -6.18 9.43
C ILE A 159 -17.49 -5.54 8.03
N GLU A 160 -16.87 -6.22 7.07
CA GLU A 160 -16.80 -5.82 5.66
C GLU A 160 -17.78 -6.65 4.82
N SER A 161 -17.76 -7.97 4.98
CA SER A 161 -18.61 -8.90 4.25
C SER A 161 -18.93 -10.17 5.03
N ALA A 162 -19.97 -10.87 4.61
CA ALA A 162 -20.27 -12.20 5.08
C ALA A 162 -20.73 -13.10 3.93
N GLU A 163 -20.54 -14.41 4.08
CA GLU A 163 -21.04 -15.46 3.19
C GLU A 163 -21.80 -16.48 4.04
N GLY A 164 -22.93 -16.98 3.55
CA GLY A 164 -23.76 -17.97 4.23
C GLY A 164 -24.19 -19.11 3.31
N ASP A 165 -24.11 -20.33 3.83
CA ASP A 165 -24.75 -21.56 3.35
C ASP A 165 -26.06 -21.74 4.15
N ASP A 166 -27.13 -21.09 3.71
CA ASP A 166 -28.38 -20.95 4.48
C ASP A 166 -29.31 -22.16 4.35
N ASP A 167 -29.05 -23.05 3.38
CA ASP A 167 -29.72 -24.34 3.23
C ASP A 167 -28.91 -25.55 3.71
N PHE A 168 -27.66 -25.33 4.16
CA PHE A 168 -26.74 -26.32 4.73
C PHE A 168 -26.29 -27.42 3.77
N ASN A 169 -26.17 -27.10 2.48
CA ASN A 169 -25.80 -28.07 1.45
C ASN A 169 -24.27 -28.20 1.22
N GLY A 170 -23.47 -27.33 1.83
CA GLY A 170 -22.02 -27.18 1.69
C GLY A 170 -21.59 -26.12 0.68
N LYS A 171 -22.51 -25.28 0.17
CA LYS A 171 -22.23 -24.19 -0.77
C LYS A 171 -22.81 -22.90 -0.23
N PHE A 172 -22.04 -21.82 -0.34
CA PHE A 172 -22.49 -20.49 0.06
C PHE A 172 -23.32 -19.85 -1.06
N GLU A 173 -24.64 -19.77 -0.89
CA GLU A 173 -25.56 -19.05 -1.78
C GLU A 173 -25.67 -17.56 -1.45
N SER A 174 -25.51 -17.20 -0.17
CA SER A 174 -25.76 -15.85 0.32
C SER A 174 -24.45 -15.07 0.50
N ARG A 175 -24.40 -13.84 -0.01
CA ARG A 175 -23.28 -12.89 0.19
C ARG A 175 -23.80 -11.55 0.67
N TYR A 176 -23.21 -11.01 1.71
CA TYR A 176 -23.57 -9.73 2.32
C TYR A 176 -22.39 -8.77 2.29
N ARG A 177 -22.65 -7.48 2.04
CA ARG A 177 -21.67 -6.40 2.22
C ARG A 177 -22.16 -5.42 3.27
N PHE A 178 -21.23 -4.98 4.11
CA PHE A 178 -21.51 -4.11 5.22
C PHE A 178 -20.81 -2.77 5.07
N ARG A 179 -21.45 -1.71 5.55
CA ARG A 179 -20.88 -0.37 5.67
C ARG A 179 -21.27 0.22 7.01
N PHE A 180 -20.27 0.64 7.78
CA PHE A 180 -20.46 1.19 9.14
C PHE A 180 -21.30 0.27 10.05
N GLY A 181 -21.04 -1.05 9.98
CA GLY A 181 -21.74 -2.07 10.77
C GLY A 181 -23.16 -2.41 10.31
N ASN A 182 -23.68 -1.73 9.28
CA ASN A 182 -24.99 -2.03 8.70
C ASN A 182 -24.83 -2.79 7.39
N VAL A 183 -25.73 -3.73 7.10
CA VAL A 183 -25.83 -4.31 5.76
C VAL A 183 -26.16 -3.20 4.74
N GLU A 184 -25.45 -3.20 3.62
CA GLU A 184 -25.64 -2.28 2.50
C GLU A 184 -26.25 -3.03 1.31
N THR A 185 -25.75 -4.23 1.00
CA THR A 185 -26.28 -5.09 -0.06
C THR A 185 -26.26 -6.55 0.36
N SER A 186 -27.18 -7.34 -0.19
CA SER A 186 -27.09 -8.80 -0.22
C SER A 186 -27.32 -9.34 -1.63
N GLU A 187 -26.63 -10.42 -1.95
CA GLU A 187 -26.73 -11.19 -3.20
C GLU A 187 -27.01 -12.64 -2.79
N ILE A 188 -28.00 -13.29 -3.42
CA ILE A 188 -28.36 -14.69 -3.14
C ILE A 188 -28.46 -15.45 -4.47
N ASP A 189 -27.77 -16.57 -4.56
CA ASP A 189 -27.69 -17.50 -5.71
C ASP A 189 -28.25 -18.87 -5.30
N THR A 190 -29.57 -19.06 -5.40
CA THR A 190 -30.28 -20.22 -4.84
C THR A 190 -30.04 -21.50 -5.64
N ASP A 191 -29.65 -21.41 -6.91
CA ASP A 191 -29.37 -22.58 -7.75
C ASP A 191 -27.86 -22.87 -7.94
N ALA A 192 -27.01 -22.02 -7.36
CA ALA A 192 -25.55 -22.13 -7.36
C ALA A 192 -24.96 -22.16 -8.78
N ASP A 193 -25.56 -21.42 -9.71
CA ASP A 193 -25.07 -21.27 -11.09
C ASP A 193 -23.99 -20.17 -11.24
N GLY A 194 -23.71 -19.43 -10.16
CA GLY A 194 -22.75 -18.33 -10.09
C GLY A 194 -23.35 -16.96 -10.41
N PHE A 195 -24.63 -16.88 -10.73
CA PHE A 195 -25.38 -15.66 -10.98
C PHE A 195 -26.47 -15.49 -9.92
N PRO A 196 -26.49 -14.38 -9.16
CA PRO A 196 -27.48 -14.21 -8.11
C PRO A 196 -28.90 -14.07 -8.66
N ASP A 197 -29.82 -14.88 -8.17
CA ASP A 197 -31.27 -14.76 -8.39
C ASP A 197 -31.85 -13.52 -7.70
N MET A 198 -31.26 -13.10 -6.58
CA MET A 198 -31.76 -11.99 -5.77
C MET A 198 -30.65 -11.00 -5.41
N HIS A 199 -30.96 -9.71 -5.50
CA HIS A 199 -30.10 -8.64 -5.05
C HIS A 199 -30.91 -7.63 -4.23
N SER A 200 -30.61 -7.53 -2.93
CA SER A 200 -31.25 -6.59 -2.02
C SER A 200 -30.37 -5.39 -1.69
N TYR A 201 -30.99 -4.22 -1.59
CA TYR A 201 -30.37 -2.96 -1.19
C TYR A 201 -30.95 -2.45 0.13
N PHE A 202 -30.07 -2.03 1.02
CA PHE A 202 -30.38 -1.56 2.35
C PHE A 202 -29.89 -0.12 2.53
N LYS A 203 -30.72 0.70 3.16
CA LYS A 203 -30.35 2.07 3.54
C LYS A 203 -30.26 2.16 5.05
N SER A 204 -29.03 2.33 5.56
CA SER A 204 -28.76 2.36 7.01
C SER A 204 -29.28 1.11 7.73
N GLY A 205 -29.08 -0.07 7.13
CA GLY A 205 -29.51 -1.36 7.67
C GLY A 205 -31.00 -1.70 7.45
N VAL A 206 -31.79 -0.77 6.91
CA VAL A 206 -33.21 -1.01 6.60
C VAL A 206 -33.36 -1.46 5.15
N LEU A 207 -34.01 -2.59 4.92
CA LEU A 207 -34.31 -3.10 3.57
C LEU A 207 -35.17 -2.09 2.80
N VAL A 208 -34.70 -1.66 1.63
CA VAL A 208 -35.40 -0.69 0.76
C VAL A 208 -35.91 -1.36 -0.51
N THR A 209 -35.08 -2.20 -1.12
CA THR A 209 -35.43 -2.83 -2.39
C THR A 209 -34.87 -4.23 -2.49
N THR A 210 -35.62 -5.15 -3.07
CA THR A 210 -35.13 -6.47 -3.50
C THR A 210 -35.43 -6.65 -4.96
N LYS A 211 -34.40 -6.95 -5.76
CA LYS A 211 -34.52 -7.29 -7.17
C LYS A 211 -34.43 -8.79 -7.32
N TYR A 212 -35.39 -9.36 -8.03
CA TYR A 212 -35.37 -10.74 -8.51
C TYR A 212 -34.90 -10.69 -9.95
N LEU A 213 -33.80 -11.37 -10.25
CA LEU A 213 -33.06 -11.27 -11.50
C LEU A 213 -33.35 -12.47 -12.39
N ASN A 214 -33.24 -12.26 -13.70
CA ASN A 214 -33.23 -13.34 -14.67
C ASN A 214 -31.78 -13.88 -14.78
N PRO A 215 -31.52 -15.17 -14.52
CA PRO A 215 -30.15 -15.72 -14.52
C PRO A 215 -29.48 -15.61 -15.90
N LYS A 216 -30.26 -15.58 -16.99
CA LYS A 216 -29.71 -15.51 -18.36
C LYS A 216 -29.32 -14.10 -18.78
N THR A 217 -30.00 -13.07 -18.28
CA THR A 217 -29.83 -11.69 -18.75
C THR A 217 -29.28 -10.75 -17.69
N GLY A 218 -29.37 -11.12 -16.40
CA GLY A 218 -29.08 -10.25 -15.26
C GLY A 218 -30.07 -9.10 -15.08
N LEU A 219 -31.13 -9.03 -15.91
CA LEU A 219 -32.15 -7.98 -15.82
C LEU A 219 -33.21 -8.36 -14.76
N PRO A 220 -33.79 -7.37 -14.07
CA PRO A 220 -34.80 -7.63 -13.06
C PRO A 220 -36.11 -8.11 -13.67
N LEU A 221 -36.61 -9.24 -13.19
CA LEU A 221 -37.96 -9.75 -13.45
C LEU A 221 -38.98 -9.09 -12.51
N ARG A 222 -38.56 -8.78 -11.28
CA ARG A 222 -39.39 -8.15 -10.25
C ARG A 222 -38.51 -7.28 -9.34
N VAL A 223 -39.01 -6.12 -8.97
CA VAL A 223 -38.37 -5.21 -8.03
C VAL A 223 -39.37 -4.88 -6.94
N GLU A 224 -39.13 -5.34 -5.73
CA GLU A 224 -39.96 -5.04 -4.57
C GLU A 224 -39.43 -3.81 -3.84
N HIS A 225 -40.32 -2.88 -3.49
CA HIS A 225 -40.00 -1.69 -2.72
C HIS A 225 -40.61 -1.81 -1.33
N PHE A 226 -39.76 -1.72 -0.31
CA PHE A 226 -40.14 -1.93 1.08
C PHE A 226 -40.40 -0.63 1.81
N HIS A 227 -41.36 -0.67 2.73
CA HIS A 227 -41.61 0.40 3.69
C HIS A 227 -41.91 -0.21 5.06
N ILE A 228 -41.02 0.00 6.04
CA ILE A 228 -41.17 -0.52 7.41
C ILE A 228 -41.33 -2.06 7.40
N GLY A 229 -40.43 -2.75 6.69
CA GLY A 229 -40.36 -4.22 6.68
C GLY A 229 -41.43 -4.96 5.86
N ARG A 230 -42.36 -4.24 5.22
CA ARG A 230 -43.33 -4.83 4.29
C ARG A 230 -43.12 -4.32 2.87
N VAL A 231 -43.52 -5.13 1.88
CA VAL A 231 -43.57 -4.70 0.49
C VAL A 231 -44.68 -3.67 0.33
N ALA A 232 -44.32 -2.45 -0.05
CA ALA A 232 -45.28 -1.37 -0.33
C ALA A 232 -45.85 -1.54 -1.74
N PHE A 233 -44.97 -1.73 -2.72
CA PHE A 233 -45.31 -2.05 -4.09
C PHE A 233 -44.18 -2.84 -4.74
N SER A 234 -44.46 -3.46 -5.89
CA SER A 234 -43.46 -4.12 -6.72
C SER A 234 -43.65 -3.76 -8.18
N GLU A 235 -42.55 -3.64 -8.91
CA GLU A 235 -42.52 -3.48 -10.35
C GLU A 235 -42.15 -4.82 -10.99
N VAL A 236 -42.80 -5.23 -12.08
CA VAL A 236 -42.65 -6.56 -12.68
C VAL A 236 -42.52 -6.45 -14.19
N ASP A 237 -41.61 -7.24 -14.77
CA ASP A 237 -41.52 -7.52 -16.20
C ASP A 237 -42.42 -8.73 -16.51
N SER A 238 -43.67 -8.43 -16.88
CA SER A 238 -44.74 -9.41 -17.05
C SER A 238 -44.65 -10.16 -18.38
N ASN A 239 -44.05 -9.54 -19.40
CA ASN A 239 -43.89 -10.11 -20.73
C ASN A 239 -42.49 -10.69 -20.98
N ARG A 240 -41.56 -10.54 -20.02
CA ARG A 240 -40.17 -10.99 -20.04
C ARG A 240 -39.35 -10.36 -21.17
N ASP A 241 -39.63 -9.11 -21.52
CA ASP A 241 -38.89 -8.37 -22.55
C ASP A 241 -37.66 -7.61 -22.02
N GLY A 242 -37.42 -7.67 -20.72
CA GLY A 242 -36.32 -7.00 -20.02
C GLY A 242 -36.68 -5.62 -19.48
N LYS A 243 -37.94 -5.18 -19.62
CA LYS A 243 -38.44 -3.91 -19.06
C LYS A 243 -39.60 -4.19 -18.11
N LEU A 244 -39.56 -3.52 -16.95
CA LEU A 244 -40.67 -3.56 -16.00
C LEU A 244 -41.87 -2.78 -16.59
N ASP A 245 -43.01 -3.46 -16.75
CA ASP A 245 -44.20 -2.93 -17.41
C ASP A 245 -45.44 -2.88 -16.51
N LYS A 246 -45.38 -3.46 -15.30
CA LYS A 246 -46.48 -3.42 -14.32
C LYS A 246 -46.01 -3.01 -12.94
N ARG A 247 -46.86 -2.27 -12.23
CA ARG A 247 -46.74 -1.99 -10.79
C ARG A 247 -47.89 -2.65 -10.03
N LEU A 248 -47.54 -3.37 -8.96
CA LEU A 248 -48.47 -4.02 -8.04
C LEU A 248 -48.36 -3.36 -6.67
N THR A 249 -49.46 -2.89 -6.11
CA THR A 249 -49.52 -2.34 -4.74
C THR A 249 -50.10 -3.40 -3.80
N TYR A 250 -49.55 -3.49 -2.59
CA TYR A 250 -49.92 -4.52 -1.62
C TYR A 250 -50.63 -3.94 -0.40
N SER A 251 -51.57 -4.71 0.12
CA SER A 251 -52.16 -4.51 1.44
C SER A 251 -51.14 -4.82 2.54
N VAL A 252 -51.49 -4.51 3.79
CA VAL A 252 -50.69 -4.90 4.96
C VAL A 252 -50.60 -6.43 5.11
N SER A 253 -51.57 -7.19 4.62
CA SER A 253 -51.55 -8.66 4.61
C SER A 253 -50.74 -9.26 3.46
N GLY A 254 -50.20 -8.44 2.55
CA GLY A 254 -49.44 -8.90 1.38
C GLY A 254 -50.31 -9.28 0.18
N GLU A 255 -51.61 -8.97 0.20
CA GLU A 255 -52.50 -9.18 -0.94
C GLU A 255 -52.37 -8.03 -1.93
N VAL A 256 -52.43 -8.32 -3.23
CA VAL A 256 -52.42 -7.28 -4.27
C VAL A 256 -53.74 -6.52 -4.22
N THR A 257 -53.67 -5.21 -3.96
CA THR A 257 -54.84 -4.33 -3.94
C THR A 257 -55.03 -3.56 -5.24
N GLN A 258 -53.96 -3.35 -6.00
CA GLN A 258 -53.97 -2.58 -7.24
C GLN A 258 -52.90 -3.06 -8.20
N THR A 259 -53.24 -3.08 -9.49
CA THR A 259 -52.32 -3.35 -10.59
C THR A 259 -52.39 -2.19 -11.59
N GLU A 260 -51.26 -1.57 -11.90
CA GLU A 260 -51.13 -0.46 -12.84
C GLU A 260 -50.16 -0.85 -13.95
N ASP A 261 -50.52 -0.59 -15.22
CA ASP A 261 -49.57 -0.70 -16.33
C ASP A 261 -48.65 0.52 -16.32
N MET A 262 -47.34 0.26 -16.32
CA MET A 262 -46.31 1.29 -16.40
C MET A 262 -46.04 1.60 -17.87
N ALA A 263 -46.01 2.89 -18.21
CA ALA A 263 -45.47 3.29 -19.50
C ALA A 263 -44.00 2.84 -19.58
N PRO A 264 -43.52 2.32 -20.74
CA PRO A 264 -42.13 1.94 -20.87
C PRO A 264 -41.24 3.12 -20.50
N SER A 265 -40.29 2.91 -19.60
CA SER A 265 -39.29 3.93 -19.24
C SER A 265 -38.66 4.45 -20.53
N LYS A 266 -38.79 5.76 -20.76
CA LYS A 266 -38.18 6.46 -21.90
C LYS A 266 -36.65 6.40 -21.84
#